data_AF-A0A1E7EU18-F1
#
_entry.id   AF-A0A1E7EU18-F1
#
_cell.length_a   1.000
_cell.length_b   1.000
_cell.length_c   1.000
_cell.angle_alpha   90.00
_cell.angle_beta   90.00
_cell.angle_gamma   90.00
#
_symmetry.space_group_name_H-M   'P 1'
#
loop_
_entity.id
_entity.type
_entity.pdbx_description
1 polymer ?
#
loop_
_entity_poly.entity_id
_entity_poly.type
_entity_poly.pdbx_seq_one_letter_code
_entity_poly.pdbx_strand_id
1 'polypeptide(L)'
;LIQSQFDPDEYWQNLEPSYCHIFGGGDYYDTNPASCPGLTWEWKRRRQQNQQEQQQQQNDSDRNQNSWSTLLMDFFIIGLEGPVRSFASIVPTLLYYAITKKYEWDTSWMQNDLTFWCVYCSITSWFNAYTLIRTYSNSLETVLLAVFLSTNQSTTTTIRAWIAFFLGGICVSIRFTCLTAYIPMGIILALDNNNNNTIAYLFGICALPGFLGFVSTLLLDKVMYGFWAIPVLGNFQFNVIQGNGSLYGTHPFHWYLTAGIPASTGILLPVLIYDGISKWDRARRNLWTIILCYVVTHSWSEHKEFRFLLPVLPIFCLLCGGRIQNIVIGTRPLRIKQIMITFAGINLIAILYLGLFHQRAPIDVNRAILKAVAATHRNNNNGNNKPAADIRVHYLMGCHSTPLLSHLHNPPTKFVPWFLDCSPSCRANPDIDCESVAFSKDPGGFMKQTY
;
A
#
# COMPACT_ATOMS: atom_id res chain seq x y z
N LEU A 1 25.88 -0.18 -8.43
CA LEU A 1 24.56 0.19 -9.00
C LEU A 1 23.50 -0.28 -8.03
N ILE A 2 22.75 0.64 -7.42
CA ILE A 2 21.64 0.29 -6.52
C ILE A 2 20.52 -0.26 -7.41
N GLN A 3 20.37 -1.58 -7.48
CA GLN A 3 19.25 -2.23 -8.16
C GLN A 3 18.02 -2.16 -7.24
N SER A 4 17.36 -1.01 -7.18
CA SER A 4 16.02 -0.92 -6.59
C SER A 4 15.00 -1.30 -7.65
N GLN A 5 14.61 -2.58 -7.69
CA GLN A 5 13.46 -3.03 -8.47
C GLN A 5 12.22 -2.81 -7.60
N PHE A 6 11.39 -1.83 -7.99
CA PHE A 6 10.08 -1.65 -7.38
C PHE A 6 9.12 -2.66 -8.03
N ASP A 7 9.00 -3.85 -7.43
CA ASP A 7 8.08 -4.88 -7.91
C ASP A 7 6.63 -4.47 -7.53
N PRO A 8 5.70 -4.31 -8.49
CA PRO A 8 4.28 -4.04 -8.23
C PRO A 8 3.51 -5.28 -7.73
N ASP A 9 4.23 -6.19 -7.07
CA ASP A 9 3.85 -7.56 -6.69
C ASP A 9 2.40 -7.66 -6.19
N GLU A 10 1.99 -6.77 -5.28
CA GLU A 10 0.71 -6.89 -4.59
C GLU A 10 -0.53 -6.37 -5.35
N TYR A 11 -0.40 -5.48 -6.35
CA TYR A 11 -1.58 -4.80 -6.91
C TYR A 11 -2.40 -5.71 -7.84
N TRP A 12 -1.72 -6.51 -8.67
CA TRP A 12 -2.38 -7.31 -9.71
C TRP A 12 -2.74 -8.72 -9.24
N GLN A 13 -1.93 -9.32 -8.37
CA GLN A 13 -2.08 -10.71 -7.93
C GLN A 13 -3.39 -11.01 -7.19
N ASN A 14 -4.03 -9.99 -6.62
CA ASN A 14 -5.32 -10.16 -5.93
C ASN A 14 -6.49 -10.40 -6.89
N LEU A 15 -6.36 -10.06 -8.17
CA LEU A 15 -7.43 -10.22 -9.16
C LEU A 15 -7.40 -11.59 -9.85
N GLU A 16 -6.27 -12.30 -9.75
CA GLU A 16 -6.06 -13.59 -10.42
C GLU A 16 -6.91 -14.74 -9.81
N PRO A 17 -7.06 -14.85 -8.48
CA PRO A 17 -7.97 -15.84 -7.88
C PRO A 17 -9.43 -15.62 -8.32
N SER A 18 -9.89 -14.38 -8.37
CA SER A 18 -11.24 -14.04 -8.84
C SER A 18 -11.42 -14.40 -10.32
N TYR A 19 -10.42 -14.13 -11.16
CA TYR A 19 -10.39 -14.58 -12.55
C TYR A 19 -10.51 -16.11 -12.64
N CYS A 20 -9.70 -16.85 -11.87
CA CYS A 20 -9.74 -18.30 -11.86
C CYS A 20 -11.06 -18.87 -11.32
N HIS A 21 -11.71 -18.18 -10.38
CA HIS A 21 -13.02 -18.59 -9.87
C HIS A 21 -14.11 -18.45 -10.93
N ILE A 22 -14.15 -17.30 -11.62
CA ILE A 22 -15.18 -17.01 -12.63
C ILE A 22 -14.96 -17.81 -13.92
N PHE A 23 -13.72 -17.92 -14.39
CA PHE A 23 -13.39 -18.46 -15.71
C PHE A 23 -12.69 -19.83 -15.68
N GLY A 24 -12.31 -20.33 -14.51
CA GLY A 24 -11.66 -21.63 -14.35
C GLY A 24 -12.61 -22.81 -14.11
N GLY A 25 -13.92 -22.55 -13.92
CA GLY A 25 -14.92 -23.57 -13.60
C GLY A 25 -15.69 -24.20 -14.78
N GLY A 26 -15.33 -23.88 -16.03
CA GLY A 26 -15.97 -24.45 -17.23
C GLY A 26 -14.94 -25.09 -18.17
N ASP A 27 -15.41 -25.94 -19.09
CA ASP A 27 -14.71 -26.77 -20.11
C ASP A 27 -13.60 -26.09 -20.95
N TYR A 28 -13.30 -24.83 -20.69
CA TYR A 28 -12.42 -23.98 -21.47
C TYR A 28 -10.96 -23.93 -20.93
N TYR A 29 -10.75 -24.20 -19.64
CA TYR A 29 -9.45 -24.51 -19.06
C TYR A 29 -9.57 -25.84 -18.31
N ASP A 30 -8.56 -26.70 -18.46
CA ASP A 30 -8.51 -28.07 -17.91
C ASP A 30 -9.06 -28.12 -16.48
N THR A 31 -9.90 -29.13 -16.19
CA THR A 31 -10.82 -29.23 -15.03
C THR A 31 -10.14 -29.36 -13.67
N ASN A 32 -8.84 -29.09 -13.59
CA ASN A 32 -8.10 -29.05 -12.35
C ASN A 32 -8.00 -27.60 -11.85
N PRO A 33 -8.79 -27.18 -10.83
CA PRO A 33 -8.69 -25.83 -10.25
C PRO A 33 -7.32 -25.53 -9.61
N ALA A 34 -6.41 -26.51 -9.56
CA ALA A 34 -4.99 -26.36 -9.21
C ALA A 34 -4.10 -25.87 -10.37
N SER A 35 -4.55 -25.96 -11.62
CA SER A 35 -3.75 -25.62 -12.82
C SER A 35 -4.13 -24.30 -13.48
N CYS A 36 -4.91 -23.43 -12.82
CA CYS A 36 -5.23 -22.12 -13.38
C CYS A 36 -3.91 -21.36 -13.67
N PRO A 37 -3.63 -21.02 -14.93
CA PRO A 37 -2.34 -20.42 -15.32
C PRO A 37 -2.12 -19.04 -14.69
N GLY A 38 -3.19 -18.39 -14.25
CA GLY A 38 -3.14 -17.09 -13.59
C GLY A 38 -2.72 -17.14 -12.13
N LEU A 39 -2.74 -18.27 -11.43
CA LEU A 39 -2.37 -18.28 -10.00
C LEU A 39 -0.85 -18.14 -9.84
N THR A 40 -0.42 -17.11 -9.10
CA THR A 40 0.96 -17.00 -8.64
C THR A 40 1.35 -18.12 -7.66
N TRP A 41 2.66 -18.24 -7.43
CA TRP A 41 3.23 -19.22 -6.50
C TRP A 41 2.65 -19.08 -5.08
N GLU A 42 2.27 -17.87 -4.65
CA GLU A 42 1.68 -17.61 -3.33
C GLU A 42 0.35 -18.34 -3.15
N TRP A 43 -0.54 -18.21 -4.13
CA TRP A 43 -1.86 -18.85 -4.12
C TRP A 43 -1.76 -20.36 -4.33
N LYS A 44 -0.82 -20.81 -5.17
CA LYS A 44 -0.56 -22.24 -5.39
C LYS A 44 -0.10 -22.93 -4.10
N ARG A 45 0.85 -22.33 -3.38
CA ARG A 45 1.37 -22.86 -2.10
C ARG A 45 0.28 -22.97 -1.05
N ARG A 46 -0.52 -21.92 -0.85
CA ARG A 46 -1.61 -21.91 0.14
C ARG A 46 -2.67 -22.96 -0.16
N ARG A 47 -3.05 -23.14 -1.44
CA ARG A 47 -4.01 -24.20 -1.80
C ARG A 47 -3.44 -25.59 -1.61
N GLN A 48 -2.16 -25.82 -1.92
CA GLN A 48 -1.52 -27.11 -1.66
C GLN A 48 -1.48 -27.44 -0.16
N GLN A 49 -1.16 -26.44 0.68
CA GLN A 49 -1.20 -26.58 2.14
C GLN A 49 -2.63 -26.83 2.64
N ASN A 50 -3.61 -26.05 2.18
CA ASN A 50 -5.01 -26.24 2.54
C ASN A 50 -5.56 -27.60 2.06
N GLN A 51 -5.15 -28.10 0.90
CA GLN A 51 -5.56 -29.42 0.40
C GLN A 51 -4.94 -30.55 1.26
N GLN A 52 -3.69 -30.40 1.69
CA GLN A 52 -3.03 -31.32 2.61
C GLN A 52 -3.68 -31.30 4.00
N GLU A 53 -4.03 -30.12 4.51
CA GLU A 53 -4.72 -29.93 5.79
C GLU A 53 -6.19 -30.40 5.72
N GLN A 54 -6.90 -30.18 4.61
CA GLN A 54 -8.26 -30.68 4.39
C GLN A 54 -8.30 -32.21 4.25
N GLN A 55 -7.31 -32.82 3.59
CA GLN A 55 -7.17 -34.27 3.56
C GLN A 55 -6.85 -34.86 4.94
N GLN A 56 -6.17 -34.10 5.82
CA GLN A 56 -5.97 -34.48 7.22
C GLN A 56 -7.23 -34.27 8.08
N GLN A 57 -8.01 -33.21 7.84
CA GLN A 57 -9.25 -32.92 8.58
C GLN A 57 -10.45 -33.76 8.13
N GLN A 58 -10.47 -34.27 6.90
CA GLN A 58 -11.50 -35.22 6.43
C GLN A 58 -11.49 -36.57 7.17
N ASN A 59 -10.44 -36.84 7.96
CA ASN A 59 -10.38 -38.00 8.84
C ASN A 59 -10.90 -37.73 10.26
N ASP A 60 -11.19 -36.47 10.63
CA ASP A 60 -11.70 -36.10 11.95
C ASP A 60 -12.94 -35.20 11.84
N SER A 61 -14.10 -35.86 11.80
CA SER A 61 -15.44 -35.38 12.17
C SER A 61 -16.22 -34.43 11.24
N ASP A 62 -17.33 -34.98 10.74
CA ASP A 62 -18.57 -34.25 10.40
C ASP A 62 -19.09 -33.47 11.62
N ARG A 63 -18.86 -32.15 11.70
CA ARG A 63 -19.59 -31.29 12.63
C ARG A 63 -19.86 -29.88 12.09
N ASN A 64 -21.16 -29.62 11.89
CA ASN A 64 -21.85 -28.32 11.94
C ASN A 64 -21.12 -27.11 11.36
N GLN A 65 -21.29 -26.89 10.06
CA GLN A 65 -21.10 -25.57 9.45
C GLN A 65 -22.21 -24.61 9.91
N ASN A 66 -21.83 -23.63 10.72
CA ASN A 66 -22.71 -22.56 11.19
C ASN A 66 -23.10 -21.61 10.04
N SER A 67 -24.39 -21.62 9.72
CA SER A 67 -25.10 -20.79 8.72
C SER A 67 -24.98 -19.26 8.94
N TRP A 68 -24.55 -18.80 10.12
CA TRP A 68 -24.35 -17.37 10.41
C TRP A 68 -23.11 -16.78 9.73
N SER A 69 -22.17 -17.61 9.27
CA SER A 69 -20.94 -17.16 8.61
C SER A 69 -21.13 -16.79 7.14
N THR A 70 -22.08 -17.40 6.44
CA THR A 70 -22.23 -17.23 4.99
C THR A 70 -22.77 -15.85 4.64
N LEU A 71 -23.80 -15.34 5.30
CA LEU A 71 -24.40 -14.05 4.92
C LEU A 71 -23.47 -12.85 5.20
N LEU A 72 -22.71 -12.91 6.30
CA LEU A 72 -21.70 -11.91 6.65
C LEU A 72 -20.46 -12.03 5.74
N MET A 73 -20.01 -13.27 5.46
CA MET A 73 -18.96 -13.52 4.48
C MET A 73 -19.37 -13.07 3.10
N ASP A 74 -20.59 -13.35 2.65
CA ASP A 74 -21.12 -12.96 1.35
C ASP A 74 -21.19 -11.44 1.24
N PHE A 75 -21.58 -10.73 2.29
CA PHE A 75 -21.53 -9.26 2.31
C PHE A 75 -20.10 -8.72 2.19
N PHE A 76 -19.14 -9.31 2.92
CA PHE A 76 -17.72 -8.92 2.83
C PHE A 76 -17.09 -9.34 1.51
N ILE A 77 -17.41 -10.50 0.97
CA ILE A 77 -16.99 -11.02 -0.34
C ILE A 77 -17.56 -10.12 -1.43
N ILE A 78 -18.83 -9.74 -1.39
CA ILE A 78 -19.43 -8.74 -2.30
C ILE A 78 -18.72 -7.38 -2.16
N GLY A 79 -18.33 -6.97 -0.95
CA GLY A 79 -17.53 -5.76 -0.70
C GLY A 79 -16.06 -5.85 -1.16
N LEU A 80 -15.47 -7.05 -1.15
CA LEU A 80 -14.10 -7.35 -1.56
C LEU A 80 -13.99 -7.61 -3.08
N GLU A 81 -15.05 -8.13 -3.70
CA GLU A 81 -15.17 -8.51 -5.12
C GLU A 81 -15.85 -7.43 -5.97
N GLY A 82 -16.53 -6.46 -5.34
CA GLY A 82 -17.20 -5.37 -6.02
C GLY A 82 -16.35 -4.09 -6.20
N PRO A 83 -16.83 -3.12 -7.00
CA PRO A 83 -16.23 -1.79 -7.15
C PRO A 83 -16.17 -0.96 -5.84
N VAL A 84 -16.65 -1.51 -4.72
CA VAL A 84 -16.61 -0.93 -3.37
C VAL A 84 -15.17 -0.65 -2.90
N ARG A 85 -14.18 -1.45 -3.33
CA ARG A 85 -12.75 -1.13 -3.10
C ARG A 85 -12.33 0.22 -3.72
N SER A 86 -12.91 0.59 -4.85
CA SER A 86 -12.69 1.91 -5.48
C SER A 86 -13.54 3.01 -4.84
N PHE A 87 -14.75 2.69 -4.36
CA PHE A 87 -15.58 3.68 -3.66
C PHE A 87 -15.01 4.05 -2.28
N ALA A 88 -14.33 3.13 -1.59
CA ALA A 88 -13.68 3.41 -0.31
C ALA A 88 -12.51 4.41 -0.40
N SER A 89 -11.86 4.55 -1.56
CA SER A 89 -10.86 5.62 -1.81
C SER A 89 -11.50 6.92 -2.29
N ILE A 90 -12.66 6.83 -2.94
CA ILE A 90 -13.47 7.98 -3.33
C ILE A 90 -14.13 8.63 -2.12
N VAL A 91 -14.54 7.90 -1.08
CA VAL A 91 -15.21 8.45 0.12
C VAL A 91 -14.33 9.44 0.90
N PRO A 92 -13.06 9.17 1.24
CA PRO A 92 -12.16 10.15 1.82
C PRO A 92 -11.95 11.36 0.91
N THR A 93 -11.89 11.15 -0.42
CA THR A 93 -11.74 12.22 -1.41
C THR A 93 -13.00 13.08 -1.53
N LEU A 94 -14.20 12.48 -1.43
CA LEU A 94 -15.49 13.15 -1.41
C LEU A 94 -15.75 13.86 -0.09
N LEU A 95 -15.35 13.28 1.04
CA LEU A 95 -15.38 13.93 2.35
C LEU A 95 -14.44 15.13 2.36
N TYR A 96 -13.22 14.94 1.86
CA TYR A 96 -12.25 16.01 1.64
C TYR A 96 -12.84 17.11 0.75
N TYR A 97 -13.47 16.76 -0.38
CA TYR A 97 -14.10 17.71 -1.30
C TYR A 97 -15.32 18.41 -0.70
N ALA A 98 -16.18 17.70 0.03
CA ALA A 98 -17.36 18.23 0.71
C ALA A 98 -16.97 19.18 1.85
N ILE A 99 -15.88 18.87 2.57
CA ILE A 99 -15.26 19.76 3.54
C ILE A 99 -14.77 21.02 2.81
N THR A 100 -13.97 20.89 1.75
CA THR A 100 -13.48 22.08 1.01
C THR A 100 -14.59 22.92 0.37
N LYS A 101 -15.70 22.32 -0.08
CA LYS A 101 -16.85 23.01 -0.65
C LYS A 101 -17.69 23.73 0.40
N LYS A 102 -17.74 23.20 1.63
CA LYS A 102 -18.40 23.84 2.78
C LYS A 102 -17.63 25.06 3.29
N TYR A 103 -16.33 25.14 3.03
CA TYR A 103 -15.46 26.25 3.42
C TYR A 103 -15.22 27.25 2.27
N GLU A 104 -16.28 27.67 1.57
CA GLU A 104 -16.29 28.65 0.46
C GLU A 104 -15.02 29.54 0.36
N TRP A 105 -14.33 29.47 -0.79
CA TRP A 105 -13.12 30.26 -1.08
C TRP A 105 -13.41 31.77 -1.17
N ASP A 106 -13.54 32.41 -0.02
CA ASP A 106 -13.13 33.79 0.14
C ASP A 106 -11.62 33.82 0.40
N THR A 107 -10.81 34.32 -0.52
CA THR A 107 -9.33 34.30 -0.41
C THR A 107 -8.76 35.05 0.80
N SER A 108 -9.62 35.65 1.64
CA SER A 108 -9.31 36.28 2.92
C SER A 108 -8.79 35.30 4.00
N TRP A 109 -9.10 33.99 3.94
CA TRP A 109 -8.65 33.00 4.94
C TRP A 109 -7.27 32.36 4.67
N MET A 110 -6.68 32.57 3.49
CA MET A 110 -5.40 31.94 3.09
C MET A 110 -4.20 32.34 3.96
N GLN A 111 -4.32 33.37 4.81
CA GLN A 111 -3.21 33.87 5.63
C GLN A 111 -3.11 33.21 7.01
N ASN A 112 -4.20 32.67 7.58
CA ASN A 112 -4.23 32.31 9.01
C ASN A 112 -4.47 30.83 9.36
N ASP A 113 -4.79 29.95 8.40
CA ASP A 113 -5.05 28.54 8.72
C ASP A 113 -3.87 27.61 8.38
N LEU A 114 -3.19 27.09 9.41
CA LEU A 114 -2.19 26.00 9.29
C LEU A 114 -2.78 24.79 8.53
N THR A 115 -4.06 24.51 8.77
CA THR A 115 -4.81 23.44 8.13
C THR A 115 -4.82 23.59 6.61
N PHE A 116 -5.00 24.83 6.10
CA PHE A 116 -4.98 25.10 4.67
C PHE A 116 -3.66 24.68 4.04
N TRP A 117 -2.54 25.16 4.62
CA TRP A 117 -1.22 24.92 4.07
C TRP A 117 -0.81 23.45 4.15
N CYS A 118 -1.19 22.75 5.22
CA CYS A 118 -0.99 21.30 5.34
C CYS A 118 -1.77 20.53 4.27
N VAL A 119 -3.05 20.84 4.11
CA VAL A 119 -3.93 20.24 3.10
C VAL A 119 -3.44 20.53 1.69
N TYR A 120 -3.05 21.78 1.42
CA TYR A 120 -2.47 22.18 0.14
C TYR A 120 -1.22 21.34 -0.17
N CYS A 121 -0.28 21.23 0.77
CA CYS A 121 0.91 20.38 0.61
C CYS A 121 0.57 18.91 0.37
N SER A 122 -0.48 18.40 1.02
CA SER A 122 -0.91 17.01 0.90
C SER A 122 -1.48 16.70 -0.49
N ILE A 123 -2.43 17.49 -0.98
CA ILE A 123 -3.06 17.28 -2.30
C ILE A 123 -2.07 17.47 -3.43
N THR A 124 -1.25 18.52 -3.32
CA THR A 124 -0.30 18.87 -4.39
C THR A 124 0.94 18.00 -4.37
N SER A 125 1.15 17.15 -3.35
CA SER A 125 2.26 16.19 -3.33
C SER A 125 2.05 15.11 -4.40
N TRP A 126 2.99 15.04 -5.35
CA TRP A 126 2.98 13.98 -6.36
C TRP A 126 3.05 12.58 -5.74
N PHE A 127 3.77 12.45 -4.63
CA PHE A 127 3.96 11.17 -3.97
C PHE A 127 2.65 10.66 -3.36
N ASN A 128 1.88 11.54 -2.70
CA ASN A 128 0.54 11.22 -2.21
C ASN A 128 -0.39 10.76 -3.35
N ALA A 129 -0.42 11.50 -4.44
CA ALA A 129 -1.23 11.14 -5.61
C ALA A 129 -0.79 9.79 -6.21
N TYR A 130 0.51 9.49 -6.21
CA TYR A 130 1.04 8.23 -6.73
C TYR A 130 0.69 7.03 -5.84
N THR A 131 0.82 7.16 -4.51
CA THR A 131 0.72 6.04 -3.58
C THR A 131 -0.64 5.86 -2.92
N LEU A 132 -1.33 6.94 -2.51
CA LEU A 132 -2.58 6.85 -1.73
C LEU A 132 -3.77 6.32 -2.55
N ILE A 133 -3.70 6.42 -3.88
CA ILE A 133 -4.70 5.84 -4.78
C ILE A 133 -4.65 4.30 -4.75
N ARG A 134 -3.50 3.73 -4.34
CA ARG A 134 -3.33 2.28 -4.21
C ARG A 134 -3.85 1.81 -2.86
N THR A 135 -4.50 0.65 -2.87
CA THR A 135 -5.07 -0.02 -1.69
C THR A 135 -3.98 -0.71 -0.87
N TYR A 136 -2.95 0.04 -0.46
CA TYR A 136 -1.93 -0.47 0.44
C TYR A 136 -2.41 -0.42 1.88
N SER A 137 -1.95 -1.38 2.68
CA SER A 137 -2.06 -1.30 4.14
C SER A 137 -1.44 0.01 4.67
N ASN A 138 -0.34 0.48 4.07
CA ASN A 138 0.26 1.78 4.41
C ASN A 138 -0.65 2.99 4.17
N SER A 139 -1.56 2.93 3.19
CA SER A 139 -2.55 3.99 2.96
C SER A 139 -3.52 4.08 4.14
N LEU A 140 -3.96 2.93 4.66
CA LEU A 140 -4.81 2.87 5.85
C LEU A 140 -4.05 3.33 7.12
N GLU A 141 -2.79 2.92 7.29
CA GLU A 141 -1.93 3.41 8.38
C GLU A 141 -1.86 4.95 8.39
N THR A 142 -1.67 5.53 7.20
CA THR A 142 -1.56 6.98 7.01
C THR A 142 -2.86 7.70 7.40
N VAL A 143 -4.01 7.17 6.99
CA VAL A 143 -5.32 7.73 7.35
C VAL A 143 -5.56 7.66 8.86
N LEU A 144 -5.29 6.51 9.49
CA LEU A 144 -5.48 6.33 10.93
C LEU A 144 -4.54 7.23 11.75
N LEU A 145 -3.30 7.43 11.29
CA LEU A 145 -2.37 8.37 11.94
C LEU A 145 -2.82 9.83 11.77
N ALA A 146 -3.31 10.20 10.59
CA ALA A 146 -3.84 11.55 10.35
C ALA A 146 -5.08 11.81 11.24
N VAL A 147 -5.97 10.83 11.39
CA VAL A 147 -7.10 10.91 12.32
C VAL A 147 -6.59 11.11 13.75
N PHE A 148 -5.61 10.34 14.21
CA PHE A 148 -5.00 10.51 15.53
C PHE A 148 -4.50 11.95 15.76
N LEU A 149 -3.72 12.49 14.82
CA LEU A 149 -3.20 13.85 14.91
C LEU A 149 -4.31 14.91 14.96
N SER A 150 -5.40 14.71 14.23
CA SER A 150 -6.55 15.63 14.22
C SER A 150 -7.34 15.63 15.54
N THR A 151 -7.40 14.50 16.24
CA THR A 151 -8.16 14.37 17.49
C THR A 151 -7.50 15.02 18.70
N ASN A 152 -6.22 15.37 18.61
CA ASN A 152 -5.38 15.74 19.75
C ASN A 152 -5.25 17.25 20.01
N GLN A 153 -6.20 18.08 19.56
CA GLN A 153 -6.04 19.54 19.54
C GLN A 153 -6.54 20.31 20.76
N SER A 154 -7.06 19.67 21.81
CA SER A 154 -7.43 20.37 23.06
C SER A 154 -7.65 19.40 24.21
N THR A 155 -7.39 19.87 25.44
CA THR A 155 -7.55 19.23 26.77
C THR A 155 -8.94 18.63 27.07
N THR A 156 -9.85 18.58 26.11
CA THR A 156 -11.23 18.12 26.27
C THR A 156 -11.53 16.90 25.42
N THR A 157 -11.11 15.75 25.93
CA THR A 157 -11.95 14.60 26.36
C THR A 157 -11.08 13.34 26.30
N THR A 158 -10.89 12.69 27.46
CA THR A 158 -10.26 11.36 27.58
C THR A 158 -10.82 10.35 26.57
N ILE A 159 -12.09 10.52 26.19
CA ILE A 159 -12.78 9.76 25.14
C ILE A 159 -12.09 9.89 23.77
N ARG A 160 -11.65 11.09 23.35
CA ARG A 160 -10.95 11.29 22.06
C ARG A 160 -9.61 10.56 22.04
N ALA A 161 -8.83 10.68 23.11
CA ALA A 161 -7.58 9.92 23.26
C ALA A 161 -7.85 8.41 23.23
N TRP A 162 -8.89 7.95 23.92
CA TRP A 162 -9.33 6.56 23.90
C TRP A 162 -9.65 6.06 22.49
N ILE A 163 -10.46 6.81 21.73
CA ILE A 163 -10.79 6.47 20.33
C ILE A 163 -9.52 6.45 19.48
N ALA A 164 -8.65 7.43 19.63
CA ALA A 164 -7.43 7.55 18.84
C ALA A 164 -6.46 6.38 19.08
N PHE A 165 -6.26 5.98 20.34
CA PHE A 165 -5.44 4.81 20.68
C PHE A 165 -6.12 3.49 20.34
N PHE A 166 -7.44 3.39 20.41
CA PHE A 166 -8.20 2.23 19.92
C PHE A 166 -8.00 2.02 18.42
N LEU A 167 -8.13 3.09 17.62
CA LEU A 167 -7.80 3.08 16.19
C LEU A 167 -6.32 2.76 15.95
N GLY A 168 -5.43 3.23 16.82
CA GLY A 168 -4.02 2.84 16.80
C GLY A 168 -3.79 1.34 17.03
N GLY A 169 -4.57 0.71 17.91
CA GLY A 169 -4.57 -0.73 18.13
C GLY A 169 -4.96 -1.53 16.89
N ILE A 170 -6.00 -1.07 16.17
CA ILE A 170 -6.40 -1.60 14.87
C ILE A 170 -5.29 -1.41 13.83
N CYS A 171 -4.61 -0.26 13.84
CA CYS A 171 -3.50 0.02 12.94
C CYS A 171 -2.34 -0.96 13.17
N VAL A 172 -2.00 -1.22 14.44
CA VAL A 172 -0.93 -2.15 14.84
C VAL A 172 -1.25 -3.60 14.48
N SER A 173 -2.53 -4.02 14.54
CA SER A 173 -2.91 -5.37 14.13
C SER A 173 -2.81 -5.59 12.62
N ILE A 174 -2.95 -4.53 11.82
CA ILE A 174 -2.73 -4.60 10.38
C ILE A 174 -1.23 -4.61 10.09
N ARG A 175 -0.46 -3.73 10.76
CA ARG A 175 1.00 -3.68 10.65
C ARG A 175 1.66 -3.26 11.96
N PHE A 176 2.49 -4.13 12.51
CA PHE A 176 3.20 -3.86 13.77
C PHE A 176 4.14 -2.65 13.70
N THR A 177 4.59 -2.28 12.50
CA THR A 177 5.47 -1.13 12.27
C THR A 177 4.87 0.18 12.75
N CYS A 178 3.54 0.29 12.84
CA CYS A 178 2.86 1.46 13.39
C CYS A 178 3.18 1.75 14.86
N LEU A 179 3.61 0.74 15.64
CA LEU A 179 4.05 0.94 17.02
C LEU A 179 5.12 2.02 17.14
N THR A 180 5.97 2.14 16.13
CA THR A 180 7.06 3.12 16.09
C THR A 180 6.59 4.57 16.07
N ALA A 181 5.35 4.83 15.60
CA ALA A 181 4.72 6.15 15.67
C ALA A 181 3.82 6.30 16.92
N TYR A 182 3.01 5.28 17.25
CA TYR A 182 2.05 5.38 18.37
C TYR A 182 2.70 5.36 19.75
N ILE A 183 3.82 4.64 19.94
CA ILE A 183 4.56 4.62 21.21
C ILE A 183 5.09 6.02 21.59
N PRO A 184 5.89 6.72 20.75
CA PRO A 184 6.36 8.05 21.11
C PRO A 184 5.20 9.04 21.27
N MET A 185 4.12 8.92 20.49
CA MET A 185 2.91 9.72 20.69
C MET A 185 2.27 9.51 22.07
N GLY A 186 2.16 8.25 22.52
CA GLY A 186 1.64 7.92 23.86
C GLY A 186 2.53 8.43 24.99
N ILE A 187 3.85 8.31 24.84
CA ILE A 187 4.82 8.83 25.82
C ILE A 187 4.72 10.36 25.89
N ILE A 188 4.71 11.05 24.75
CA ILE A 188 4.59 12.52 24.70
C ILE A 188 3.30 12.98 25.39
N LEU A 189 2.17 12.34 25.10
CA LEU A 189 0.88 12.65 25.73
C LEU A 189 0.87 12.40 27.24
N ALA A 190 1.49 11.31 27.69
CA ALA A 190 1.58 10.98 29.11
C ALA A 190 2.48 11.98 29.87
N LEU A 191 3.54 12.50 29.22
CA LEU A 191 4.44 13.50 29.79
C LEU A 191 3.85 14.91 29.80
N ASP A 192 3.06 15.27 28.78
CA ASP A 192 2.35 16.55 28.73
C ASP A 192 1.14 16.60 29.69
N ASN A 193 0.68 15.45 30.18
CA ASN A 193 -0.38 15.38 31.16
C ASN A 193 0.11 15.86 32.54
N ASN A 194 -0.45 16.96 33.03
CA ASN A 194 -0.03 17.65 34.26
C ASN A 194 -0.44 16.90 35.56
N ASN A 195 -1.07 15.72 35.45
CA ASN A 195 -1.42 14.89 36.60
C ASN A 195 -0.25 13.99 37.03
N ASN A 196 -0.06 13.83 38.35
CA ASN A 196 1.09 13.13 38.95
C ASN A 196 1.29 11.64 38.56
N ASN A 197 0.35 11.00 37.87
CA ASN A 197 0.41 9.57 37.53
C ASN A 197 0.59 9.34 36.02
N THR A 198 1.75 9.71 35.47
CA THR A 198 2.15 9.44 34.07
C THR A 198 1.99 7.96 33.69
N ILE A 199 2.35 7.05 34.60
CA ILE A 199 2.23 5.59 34.39
C ILE A 199 0.76 5.18 34.22
N ALA A 200 -0.14 5.70 35.06
CA ALA A 200 -1.55 5.38 34.98
C ALA A 200 -2.19 5.92 33.68
N TYR A 201 -1.75 7.10 33.22
CA TYR A 201 -2.19 7.64 31.93
C TYR A 201 -1.71 6.75 30.77
N LEU A 202 -0.44 6.35 30.77
CA LEU A 202 0.13 5.51 29.72
C LEU A 202 -0.59 4.17 29.62
N PHE A 203 -0.79 3.47 30.74
CA PHE A 203 -1.45 2.17 30.70
C PHE A 203 -2.98 2.26 30.54
N GLY A 204 -3.63 3.24 31.18
CA GLY A 204 -5.08 3.36 31.17
C GLY A 204 -5.66 4.03 29.92
N ILE A 205 -5.02 5.08 29.41
CA ILE A 205 -5.55 5.89 28.29
C ILE A 205 -4.85 5.55 26.97
N CYS A 206 -3.59 5.12 26.99
CA CYS A 206 -2.88 4.75 25.76
C CYS A 206 -2.89 3.23 25.50
N ALA A 207 -2.40 2.43 26.46
CA ALA A 207 -2.20 1.00 26.24
C ALA A 207 -3.51 0.19 26.25
N LEU A 208 -4.41 0.45 27.20
CA LEU A 208 -5.67 -0.29 27.31
C LEU A 208 -6.56 -0.14 26.06
N PRO A 209 -6.81 1.06 25.50
CA PRO A 209 -7.62 1.19 24.29
C PRO A 209 -6.93 0.58 23.07
N GLY A 210 -5.61 0.74 22.96
CA GLY A 210 -4.81 0.09 21.92
C GLY A 210 -4.90 -1.44 21.98
N PHE A 211 -4.84 -2.01 23.17
CA PHE A 211 -5.03 -3.45 23.36
C PHE A 211 -6.45 -3.89 22.98
N LEU A 212 -7.48 -3.13 23.35
CA LEU A 212 -8.86 -3.43 22.95
C LEU A 212 -9.06 -3.34 21.43
N GLY A 213 -8.41 -2.39 20.76
CA GLY A 213 -8.41 -2.28 19.29
C GLY A 213 -7.70 -3.45 18.61
N PHE A 214 -6.61 -3.92 19.19
CA PHE A 214 -5.92 -5.13 18.74
C PHE A 214 -6.79 -6.39 18.95
N VAL A 215 -7.42 -6.55 20.10
CA VAL A 215 -8.31 -7.70 20.38
C VAL A 215 -9.53 -7.69 19.46
N SER A 216 -10.11 -6.54 19.16
CA SER A 216 -11.28 -6.46 18.26
C SER A 216 -10.96 -6.96 16.85
N THR A 217 -9.74 -6.69 16.36
CA THR A 217 -9.26 -7.21 15.07
C THR A 217 -8.88 -8.68 15.13
N LEU A 218 -8.35 -9.19 16.24
CA LEU A 218 -8.18 -10.64 16.42
C LEU A 218 -9.49 -11.41 16.41
N LEU A 219 -10.56 -10.84 16.98
CA LEU A 219 -11.89 -11.43 16.92
C LEU A 219 -12.43 -11.44 15.49
N LEU A 220 -12.20 -10.35 14.74
CA LEU A 220 -12.55 -10.28 13.32
C LEU A 220 -11.77 -11.33 12.52
N ASP A 221 -10.45 -11.41 12.71
CA ASP A 221 -9.61 -12.42 12.06
C ASP A 221 -10.08 -13.84 12.39
N LYS A 222 -10.45 -14.12 13.64
CA LYS A 222 -11.02 -15.43 13.99
C LYS A 222 -12.29 -15.76 13.21
N VAL A 223 -13.19 -14.79 13.04
CA VAL A 223 -14.43 -14.98 12.27
C VAL A 223 -14.10 -15.20 10.79
N MET A 224 -13.14 -14.46 10.25
CA MET A 224 -12.78 -14.52 8.84
C MET A 224 -11.98 -15.78 8.47
N TYR A 225 -11.00 -16.16 9.28
CA TYR A 225 -10.15 -17.33 9.04
C TYR A 225 -10.79 -18.63 9.52
N GLY A 226 -11.78 -18.58 10.41
CA GLY A 226 -12.40 -19.76 11.05
C GLY A 226 -11.57 -20.35 12.18
N PHE A 227 -10.35 -19.85 12.42
CA PHE A 227 -9.47 -20.23 13.52
C PHE A 227 -8.79 -18.99 14.11
N TRP A 228 -8.19 -19.11 15.29
CA TRP A 228 -7.43 -18.01 15.91
C TRP A 228 -6.16 -17.71 15.09
N ALA A 229 -6.28 -16.77 14.15
CA ALA A 229 -5.16 -16.24 13.39
C ALA A 229 -4.63 -14.95 14.06
N ILE A 230 -3.31 -14.83 14.15
CA ILE A 230 -2.63 -13.59 14.56
C ILE A 230 -1.68 -13.16 13.44
N PRO A 231 -2.19 -12.50 12.38
CA PRO A 231 -1.39 -12.17 11.19
C PRO A 231 -0.13 -11.37 11.50
N VAL A 232 -0.18 -10.49 12.51
CA VAL A 232 0.98 -9.72 12.97
C VAL A 232 2.17 -10.59 13.35
N LEU A 233 1.92 -11.68 14.08
CA LEU A 233 2.99 -12.58 14.53
C LEU A 233 3.59 -13.32 13.35
N GLY A 234 2.76 -13.74 12.39
CA GLY A 234 3.24 -14.32 11.13
C GLY A 234 4.11 -13.34 10.35
N ASN A 235 3.68 -12.08 10.23
CA ASN A 235 4.43 -11.02 9.57
C ASN A 235 5.75 -10.71 10.29
N PHE A 236 5.75 -10.70 11.62
CA PHE A 236 6.95 -10.50 12.43
C PHE A 236 7.92 -11.68 12.30
N GLN A 237 7.41 -12.91 12.34
CA GLN A 237 8.21 -14.11 12.15
C GLN A 237 8.85 -14.14 10.76
N PHE A 238 8.08 -13.85 9.71
CA PHE A 238 8.58 -13.89 8.33
C PHE A 238 9.61 -12.78 8.05
N ASN A 239 9.33 -11.54 8.47
CA ASN A 239 10.19 -10.41 8.13
C ASN A 239 11.35 -10.19 9.10
N VAL A 240 11.12 -10.37 10.41
CA VAL A 240 12.11 -10.02 11.45
C VAL A 240 12.90 -11.24 11.89
N ILE A 241 12.24 -12.37 12.17
CA ILE A 241 12.92 -13.58 12.67
C ILE A 241 13.61 -14.33 11.53
N GLN A 242 12.90 -14.56 10.42
CA GLN A 242 13.42 -15.31 9.29
C GLN A 242 14.24 -14.46 8.31
N GLY A 243 14.13 -13.13 8.38
CA GLY A 243 14.89 -12.22 7.51
C GLY A 243 14.54 -12.31 6.02
N ASN A 244 13.43 -12.95 5.67
CA ASN A 244 13.04 -13.21 4.27
C ASN A 244 12.72 -11.93 3.48
N GLY A 245 12.55 -10.79 4.16
CA GLY A 245 12.43 -9.49 3.48
C GLY A 245 13.64 -9.16 2.61
N SER A 246 14.83 -9.64 2.98
CA SER A 246 16.08 -9.45 2.21
C SER A 246 16.03 -10.04 0.79
N LEU A 247 15.19 -11.06 0.58
CA LEU A 247 14.96 -11.69 -0.73
C LEU A 247 14.35 -10.72 -1.75
N TYR A 248 13.77 -9.61 -1.30
CA TYR A 248 13.17 -8.58 -2.14
C TYR A 248 14.10 -7.37 -2.35
N GLY A 249 15.39 -7.55 -2.06
CA GLY A 249 16.41 -6.53 -2.20
C GLY A 249 16.69 -5.81 -0.88
N THR A 250 17.94 -5.36 -0.73
CA THR A 250 18.45 -4.72 0.48
C THR A 250 18.96 -3.31 0.20
N HIS A 251 18.81 -2.45 1.20
CA HIS A 251 19.27 -1.07 1.13
C HIS A 251 20.07 -0.67 2.38
N PRO A 252 21.08 0.21 2.25
CA PRO A 252 21.86 0.69 3.39
C PRO A 252 20.98 1.32 4.48
N PHE A 253 21.46 1.33 5.72
CA PHE A 253 20.75 1.93 6.85
C PHE A 253 20.28 3.37 6.58
N HIS A 254 21.14 4.20 6.01
CA HIS A 254 20.86 5.62 5.74
C HIS A 254 19.91 5.87 4.55
N TRP A 255 19.41 4.83 3.86
CA TRP A 255 18.64 4.97 2.63
C TRP A 255 17.38 5.83 2.77
N TYR A 256 16.67 5.74 3.90
CA TYR A 256 15.50 6.60 4.11
C TYR A 256 15.89 8.08 4.23
N LEU A 257 17.07 8.38 4.77
CA LEU A 257 17.56 9.76 4.86
C LEU A 257 18.03 10.29 3.50
N THR A 258 18.76 9.47 2.73
CA THR A 258 19.39 9.91 1.48
C THR A 258 18.51 9.79 0.25
N ALA A 259 17.56 8.86 0.23
CA ALA A 259 16.69 8.60 -0.92
C ALA A 259 15.20 8.65 -0.53
N GLY A 260 14.82 8.02 0.58
CA GLY A 260 13.42 7.91 1.00
C GLY A 260 12.71 9.25 1.23
N ILE A 261 13.25 10.09 2.12
CA ILE A 261 12.71 11.41 2.47
C ILE A 261 12.80 12.37 1.27
N PRO A 262 13.93 12.48 0.54
CA PRO A 262 13.99 13.30 -0.67
C PRO A 262 12.94 12.91 -1.72
N ALA A 263 12.75 11.62 -1.99
CA ALA A 263 11.75 11.17 -2.94
C ALA A 263 10.32 11.43 -2.46
N SER A 264 10.01 11.13 -1.20
CA SER A 264 8.64 11.26 -0.68
C SER A 264 8.18 12.71 -0.52
N THR A 265 9.10 13.62 -0.22
CA THR A 265 8.79 15.05 -0.06
C THR A 265 8.96 15.86 -1.34
N GLY A 266 9.79 15.41 -2.29
CA GLY A 266 9.98 16.07 -3.58
C GLY A 266 10.30 17.55 -3.43
N ILE A 267 9.42 18.42 -3.95
CA ILE A 267 9.59 19.88 -3.90
C ILE A 267 9.48 20.45 -2.48
N LEU A 268 8.83 19.74 -1.55
CA LEU A 268 8.77 20.15 -0.15
C LEU A 268 10.10 19.94 0.59
N LEU A 269 11.05 19.19 0.03
CA LEU A 269 12.30 18.85 0.69
C LEU A 269 13.06 20.07 1.25
N PRO A 270 13.27 21.17 0.50
CA PRO A 270 13.98 22.33 1.03
C PRO A 270 13.27 22.98 2.22
N VAL A 271 11.92 22.98 2.21
CA VAL A 271 11.11 23.52 3.32
C VAL A 271 11.20 22.61 4.54
N LEU A 272 11.20 21.29 4.34
CA LEU A 272 11.37 20.32 5.42
C LEU A 272 12.76 20.42 6.05
N ILE A 273 13.82 20.56 5.23
CA ILE A 273 15.19 20.78 5.71
C ILE A 273 15.26 22.09 6.50
N TYR A 274 14.68 23.17 5.98
CA TYR A 274 14.62 24.45 6.68
C TYR A 274 13.92 24.33 8.04
N ASP A 275 12.83 23.58 8.12
CA ASP A 275 12.18 23.32 9.41
C ASP A 275 13.08 22.53 10.36
N GLY A 276 13.79 21.52 9.86
CA GLY A 276 14.68 20.65 10.65
C GLY A 276 15.90 21.36 11.24
N ILE A 277 16.41 22.41 10.59
CA ILE A 277 17.54 23.22 11.10
C ILE A 277 17.12 24.45 11.91
N SER A 278 15.84 24.83 11.81
CA SER A 278 15.30 26.00 12.49
C SER A 278 15.03 25.73 13.97
N LYS A 279 14.81 26.80 14.75
CA LYS A 279 14.34 26.66 16.14
C LYS A 279 12.99 25.95 16.19
N TRP A 280 12.87 25.00 17.13
CA TRP A 280 11.67 24.22 17.38
C TRP A 280 10.94 24.70 18.63
N ASP A 281 9.64 24.95 18.50
CA ASP A 281 8.74 24.99 19.65
C ASP A 281 8.47 23.57 20.18
N ARG A 282 7.71 23.47 21.28
CA ARG A 282 7.36 22.17 21.88
C ARG A 282 6.64 21.26 20.88
N ALA A 283 5.71 21.81 20.09
CA ALA A 283 4.92 21.04 19.14
C ALA A 283 5.78 20.45 18.01
N ARG A 284 6.62 21.27 17.36
CA ARG A 284 7.54 20.82 16.31
C ARG A 284 8.53 19.80 16.83
N ARG A 285 9.06 19.98 18.04
CA ARG A 285 9.94 18.99 18.67
C ARG A 285 9.24 17.64 18.82
N ASN A 286 7.98 17.63 19.30
CA ASN A 286 7.20 16.41 19.44
C ASN A 286 6.98 15.71 18.09
N LEU A 287 6.67 16.47 17.03
CA LEU A 287 6.50 15.94 15.67
C LEU A 287 7.81 15.35 15.09
N TRP A 288 8.94 16.05 15.27
CA TRP A 288 10.25 15.54 14.85
C TRP A 288 10.66 14.30 15.63
N THR A 289 10.36 14.21 16.94
CA THR A 289 10.59 12.99 17.72
C THR A 289 9.86 11.79 17.10
N ILE A 290 8.59 11.97 16.72
CA ILE A 290 7.81 10.91 16.07
C ILE A 290 8.43 10.49 14.73
N ILE A 291 8.78 11.47 13.88
CA ILE A 291 9.45 11.22 12.60
C ILE A 291 10.76 10.45 12.81
N LEU A 292 11.60 10.89 13.74
CA LEU A 292 12.90 10.28 13.98
C LEU A 292 12.77 8.86 14.53
N CYS A 293 11.89 8.64 15.51
CA CYS A 293 11.61 7.29 16.01
C CYS A 293 11.14 6.35 14.89
N TYR A 294 10.24 6.83 14.02
CA TYR A 294 9.73 6.06 12.89
C TYR A 294 10.85 5.75 11.88
N VAL A 295 11.55 6.77 11.38
CA VAL A 295 12.58 6.62 10.34
C VAL A 295 13.75 5.77 10.84
N VAL A 296 14.23 5.98 12.08
CA VAL A 296 15.34 5.19 12.65
C VAL A 296 14.94 3.72 12.80
N THR A 297 13.74 3.44 13.31
CA THR A 297 13.29 2.05 13.47
C THR A 297 13.13 1.36 12.12
N HIS A 298 12.50 2.02 11.14
CA HIS A 298 12.38 1.48 9.79
C HIS A 298 13.73 1.31 9.08
N SER A 299 14.72 2.14 9.39
CA SER A 299 16.06 2.06 8.80
C SER A 299 16.81 0.77 9.15
N TRP A 300 16.44 0.12 10.26
CA TRP A 300 17.00 -1.17 10.67
C TRP A 300 16.56 -2.35 9.80
N SER A 301 15.42 -2.23 9.11
CA SER A 301 14.96 -3.24 8.16
C SER A 301 15.88 -3.28 6.94
N GLU A 302 16.38 -4.45 6.56
CA GLU A 302 17.24 -4.60 5.38
C GLU A 302 16.48 -4.22 4.10
N HIS A 303 15.24 -4.69 3.98
CA HIS A 303 14.32 -4.32 2.92
C HIS A 303 13.68 -2.96 3.21
N LYS A 304 13.69 -2.08 2.21
CA LYS A 304 13.17 -0.71 2.34
C LYS A 304 12.39 -0.35 1.09
N GLU A 305 11.28 0.34 1.30
CA GLU A 305 10.43 0.82 0.23
C GLU A 305 9.98 2.26 0.49
N PHE A 306 9.77 3.04 -0.57
CA PHE A 306 9.27 4.40 -0.42
C PHE A 306 7.91 4.44 0.28
N ARG A 307 7.03 3.48 0.02
CA ARG A 307 5.68 3.41 0.62
C ARG A 307 5.71 3.23 2.13
N PHE A 308 6.78 2.71 2.71
CA PHE A 308 6.89 2.60 4.17
C PHE A 308 7.03 3.96 4.85
N LEU A 309 7.34 5.05 4.14
CA LEU A 309 7.29 6.41 4.70
C LEU A 309 5.91 7.06 4.64
N LEU A 310 4.91 6.43 4.02
CA LEU A 310 3.57 7.00 3.89
C LEU A 310 2.96 7.45 5.22
N PRO A 311 3.05 6.67 6.32
CA PRO A 311 2.38 7.04 7.56
C PRO A 311 2.88 8.36 8.14
N VAL A 312 4.15 8.71 7.97
CA VAL A 312 4.72 9.97 8.50
C VAL A 312 4.57 11.17 7.57
N LEU A 313 4.10 10.96 6.34
CA LEU A 313 3.93 12.01 5.35
C LEU A 313 2.96 13.13 5.76
N PRO A 314 1.83 12.87 6.45
CA PRO A 314 0.99 13.93 7.02
C PRO A 314 1.76 14.84 7.99
N ILE A 315 2.74 14.30 8.72
CA ILE A 315 3.59 15.08 9.63
C ILE A 315 4.54 15.96 8.83
N PHE A 316 5.13 15.45 7.74
CA PHE A 316 5.94 16.28 6.83
C PHE A 316 5.13 17.45 6.26
N CYS A 317 3.89 17.19 5.82
CA CYS A 317 2.98 18.23 5.32
C CYS A 317 2.62 19.25 6.41
N LEU A 318 2.43 18.82 7.66
CA LEU A 318 2.15 19.72 8.79
C LEU A 318 3.33 20.65 9.09
N LEU A 319 4.56 20.11 9.14
CA LEU A 319 5.79 20.88 9.38
C LEU A 319 6.06 21.87 8.25
N CYS A 320 5.96 21.42 7.00
CA CYS A 320 6.15 22.25 5.81
C CYS A 320 5.07 23.32 5.71
N GLY A 321 3.80 22.96 5.90
CA GLY A 321 2.66 23.86 5.85
C GLY A 321 2.81 25.01 6.86
N GLY A 322 3.25 24.71 8.09
CA GLY A 322 3.51 25.74 9.10
C GLY A 322 4.68 26.67 8.75
N ARG A 323 5.69 26.22 8.00
CA ARG A 323 6.77 27.12 7.53
C ARG A 323 6.33 27.95 6.33
N ILE A 324 5.60 27.35 5.39
CA ILE A 324 5.05 28.06 4.23
C ILE A 324 4.10 29.16 4.70
N GLN A 325 3.24 28.89 5.68
CA GLN A 325 2.38 29.91 6.29
C GLN A 325 3.19 31.11 6.77
N ASN A 326 4.25 30.90 7.54
CA ASN A 326 5.10 31.97 8.06
C ASN A 326 5.80 32.78 6.97
N ILE A 327 6.15 32.15 5.83
CA ILE A 327 6.77 32.82 4.68
C ILE A 327 5.73 33.67 3.92
N VAL A 328 4.49 33.19 3.86
CA VAL A 328 3.39 33.83 3.14
C VAL A 328 2.85 35.05 3.90
N ILE A 329 2.87 35.03 5.24
CA ILE A 329 2.47 36.19 6.07
C ILE A 329 3.29 37.43 5.67
N GLY A 330 2.61 38.51 5.26
CA GLY A 330 3.24 39.75 4.80
C GLY A 330 3.65 39.77 3.32
N THR A 331 3.46 38.68 2.58
CA THR A 331 3.70 38.62 1.13
C THR A 331 2.48 39.11 0.34
N ARG A 332 2.72 39.78 -0.81
CA ARG A 332 1.64 40.24 -1.69
C ARG A 332 0.79 39.06 -2.23
N PRO A 333 -0.54 39.18 -2.30
CA PRO A 333 -1.44 38.09 -2.70
C PRO A 333 -1.13 37.52 -4.09
N LEU A 334 -0.74 38.38 -5.04
CA LEU A 334 -0.35 37.95 -6.38
C LEU A 334 0.87 37.02 -6.37
N ARG A 335 1.88 37.33 -5.53
CA ARG A 335 3.08 36.49 -5.40
C ARG A 335 2.77 35.15 -4.73
N ILE A 336 1.89 35.14 -3.72
CA ILE A 336 1.43 33.91 -3.07
C ILE A 336 0.77 33.00 -4.10
N LYS A 337 -0.15 33.55 -4.91
CA LYS A 337 -0.83 32.81 -5.98
C LYS A 337 0.16 32.26 -7.01
N GLN A 338 1.16 33.05 -7.41
CA GLN A 338 2.21 32.59 -8.33
C GLN A 338 3.02 31.42 -7.75
N ILE A 339 3.49 31.53 -6.50
CA ILE A 339 4.24 30.47 -5.81
C ILE A 339 3.40 29.19 -5.75
N MET A 340 2.12 29.28 -5.39
CA MET A 340 1.23 28.14 -5.32
C MET A 340 0.98 27.50 -6.70
N ILE A 341 0.75 28.30 -7.74
CA ILE A 341 0.55 27.76 -9.08
C ILE A 341 1.82 27.07 -9.59
N THR A 342 2.99 27.67 -9.36
CA THR A 342 4.27 27.05 -9.73
C THR A 342 4.51 25.75 -8.98
N PHE A 343 4.31 25.74 -7.65
CA PHE A 343 4.49 24.55 -6.81
C PHE A 343 3.55 23.42 -7.24
N ALA A 344 2.26 23.72 -7.41
CA ALA A 344 1.27 22.75 -7.87
C ALA A 344 1.56 22.28 -9.30
N GLY A 345 2.00 23.19 -10.18
CA GLY A 345 2.30 22.90 -11.58
C GLY A 345 3.45 21.90 -11.76
N ILE A 346 4.54 22.05 -11.00
CA ILE A 346 5.68 21.11 -11.09
C ILE A 346 5.26 19.72 -10.58
N ASN A 347 4.56 19.65 -9.44
CA ASN A 347 4.04 18.37 -8.96
C ASN A 347 3.02 17.77 -9.93
N LEU A 348 2.17 18.57 -10.57
CA LEU A 348 1.20 18.12 -11.55
C LEU A 348 1.87 17.42 -12.73
N ILE A 349 3.03 17.91 -13.20
CA ILE A 349 3.80 17.23 -14.25
C ILE A 349 4.18 15.80 -13.80
N ALA A 350 4.69 15.65 -12.58
CA ALA A 350 5.02 14.34 -12.02
C ALA A 350 3.78 13.46 -11.86
N ILE A 351 2.66 14.01 -11.39
CA ILE A 351 1.37 13.29 -11.26
C ILE A 351 0.89 12.79 -12.62
N LEU A 352 0.90 13.66 -13.64
CA LEU A 352 0.45 13.30 -14.99
C LEU A 352 1.37 12.25 -15.60
N TYR A 353 2.68 12.39 -15.48
CA TYR A 353 3.63 11.39 -15.98
C TYR A 353 3.44 10.04 -15.27
N LEU A 354 3.47 10.05 -13.94
CA LEU A 354 3.41 8.81 -13.17
C LEU A 354 2.04 8.14 -13.28
N GLY A 355 0.95 8.91 -13.30
CA GLY A 355 -0.41 8.38 -13.41
C GLY A 355 -0.77 7.92 -14.83
N LEU A 356 -0.55 8.77 -15.84
CA LEU A 356 -1.02 8.50 -17.20
C LEU A 356 -0.08 7.62 -18.01
N PHE A 357 1.22 7.62 -17.70
CA PHE A 357 2.22 6.85 -18.44
C PHE A 357 2.79 5.72 -17.58
N HIS A 358 3.44 6.03 -16.46
CA HIS A 358 4.16 4.99 -15.69
C HIS A 358 3.22 3.92 -15.11
N GLN A 359 2.17 4.31 -14.39
CA GLN A 359 1.22 3.37 -13.76
C GLN A 359 0.30 2.69 -14.78
N ARG A 360 -0.01 3.36 -15.89
CA ARG A 360 -0.89 2.85 -16.94
C ARG A 360 -0.18 1.91 -17.92
N ALA A 361 1.12 2.08 -18.15
CA ALA A 361 1.89 1.31 -19.13
C ALA A 361 1.69 -0.22 -19.02
N PRO A 362 1.74 -0.85 -17.83
CA PRO A 362 1.42 -2.27 -17.66
C PRO A 362 0.08 -2.73 -18.27
N ILE A 363 -0.96 -1.90 -18.14
CA ILE A 363 -2.30 -2.19 -18.67
C ILE A 363 -2.31 -2.05 -20.19
N ASP A 364 -1.66 -1.00 -20.70
CA ASP A 364 -1.62 -0.73 -22.14
C ASP A 364 -0.83 -1.80 -22.92
N VAL A 365 0.18 -2.44 -22.31
CA VAL A 365 0.86 -3.63 -22.87
C VAL A 365 -0.15 -4.75 -23.15
N ASN A 366 -0.95 -5.16 -22.16
CA ASN A 366 -1.92 -6.23 -22.34
C ASN A 366 -3.01 -5.85 -23.36
N ARG A 367 -3.45 -4.59 -23.36
CA ARG A 367 -4.39 -4.08 -24.38
C ARG A 367 -3.81 -4.11 -25.78
N ALA A 368 -2.52 -3.81 -25.95
CA ALA A 368 -1.85 -3.88 -27.25
C ALA A 368 -1.78 -5.32 -27.76
N ILE A 369 -1.44 -6.27 -26.87
CA ILE A 369 -1.44 -7.71 -27.19
C ILE A 369 -2.84 -8.16 -27.64
N LEU A 370 -3.88 -7.82 -26.89
CA LEU A 370 -5.27 -8.14 -27.25
C LEU A 370 -5.66 -7.59 -28.62
N LYS A 371 -5.29 -6.34 -28.93
CA LYS A 371 -5.55 -5.72 -30.25
C LYS A 371 -4.80 -6.43 -31.38
N ALA A 372 -3.53 -6.79 -31.18
CA ALA A 372 -2.72 -7.50 -32.17
C ALA A 372 -3.31 -8.89 -32.48
N VAL A 373 -3.74 -9.61 -31.44
CA VAL A 373 -4.39 -10.91 -31.56
C VAL A 373 -5.74 -10.77 -32.29
N ALA A 374 -6.58 -9.82 -31.90
CA ALA A 374 -7.87 -9.58 -32.55
C ALA A 374 -7.71 -9.22 -34.05
N ALA A 375 -6.67 -8.45 -34.41
CA ALA A 375 -6.37 -8.14 -35.80
C ALA A 375 -5.95 -9.39 -36.59
N THR A 376 -5.16 -10.28 -35.98
CA THR A 376 -4.73 -11.55 -36.58
C THR A 376 -5.92 -12.48 -36.85
N HIS A 377 -6.85 -12.60 -35.90
CA HIS A 377 -8.08 -13.38 -36.09
C HIS A 377 -8.98 -12.82 -37.19
N ARG A 378 -9.13 -11.48 -37.28
CA ARG A 378 -9.91 -10.86 -38.36
C ARG A 378 -9.36 -11.19 -39.75
N ASN A 379 -8.04 -11.18 -39.92
CA ASN A 379 -7.41 -11.49 -41.20
C ASN A 379 -7.53 -12.99 -41.58
N ASN A 380 -7.54 -13.89 -40.59
CA ASN A 380 -7.66 -15.33 -40.82
C ASN A 380 -9.10 -15.82 -41.03
N ASN A 381 -10.12 -15.04 -40.66
CA ASN A 381 -11.53 -15.39 -40.80
C ASN A 381 -12.08 -15.35 -42.24
N ASN A 382 -11.24 -15.19 -43.26
CA ASN A 382 -11.61 -15.29 -44.68
C ASN A 382 -11.89 -16.74 -45.16
N GLY A 383 -12.46 -17.62 -44.31
CA GLY A 383 -13.13 -18.83 -44.78
C GLY A 383 -12.99 -20.11 -43.96
N ASN A 384 -12.16 -20.18 -42.91
CA ASN A 384 -12.01 -21.41 -42.12
C ASN A 384 -12.18 -21.16 -40.62
N ASN A 385 -13.27 -21.68 -40.04
CA ASN A 385 -13.52 -21.78 -38.60
C ASN A 385 -12.51 -22.75 -37.94
N LYS A 386 -11.23 -22.38 -37.87
CA LYS A 386 -10.27 -23.09 -37.03
C LYS A 386 -10.47 -22.65 -35.57
N PRO A 387 -10.49 -23.59 -34.60
CA PRO A 387 -10.50 -23.24 -33.19
C PRO A 387 -9.31 -22.33 -32.89
N ALA A 388 -9.53 -21.28 -32.10
CA ALA A 388 -8.49 -20.32 -31.76
C ALA A 388 -7.37 -21.05 -30.99
N ALA A 389 -6.18 -21.09 -31.58
CA ALA A 389 -5.02 -21.74 -30.97
C ALA A 389 -4.63 -21.02 -29.66
N ASP A 390 -4.12 -21.78 -28.69
CA ASP A 390 -3.58 -21.25 -27.44
C ASP A 390 -2.41 -20.28 -27.75
N ILE A 391 -2.56 -19.02 -27.33
CA ILE A 391 -1.55 -17.98 -27.53
C ILE A 391 -0.65 -17.92 -26.31
N ARG A 392 0.63 -18.24 -26.50
CA ARG A 392 1.66 -18.11 -25.47
C ARG A 392 2.22 -16.70 -25.49
N VAL A 393 2.25 -16.04 -24.32
CA VAL A 393 2.77 -14.68 -24.17
C VAL A 393 3.88 -14.71 -23.12
N HIS A 394 5.10 -14.36 -23.52
CA HIS A 394 6.26 -14.35 -22.64
C HIS A 394 6.56 -12.92 -22.17
N TYR A 395 6.43 -12.67 -20.87
CA TYR A 395 6.71 -11.38 -20.23
C TYR A 395 8.16 -11.33 -19.76
N LEU A 396 9.03 -10.80 -20.61
CA LEU A 396 10.46 -10.63 -20.36
C LEU A 396 10.73 -9.26 -19.72
N MET A 397 10.24 -9.10 -18.49
CA MET A 397 10.32 -7.87 -17.72
C MET A 397 10.35 -8.18 -16.22
N GLY A 398 10.49 -7.14 -15.38
CA GLY A 398 10.44 -7.32 -13.93
C GLY A 398 9.21 -8.11 -13.48
N CYS A 399 9.36 -8.88 -12.41
CA CYS A 399 8.29 -9.74 -11.93
C CYS A 399 7.02 -8.98 -11.61
N HIS A 400 5.88 -9.62 -11.88
CA HIS A 400 4.54 -9.10 -11.58
C HIS A 400 4.24 -7.70 -12.17
N SER A 401 5.01 -7.27 -13.18
CA SER A 401 4.89 -5.94 -13.77
C SER A 401 3.57 -5.69 -14.49
N THR A 402 2.88 -6.73 -14.95
CA THR A 402 1.63 -6.61 -15.73
C THR A 402 0.46 -7.32 -15.07
N PRO A 403 -0.78 -6.88 -15.33
CA PRO A 403 -2.00 -7.50 -14.82
C PRO A 403 -2.28 -8.95 -15.27
N LEU A 404 -1.42 -9.54 -16.10
CA LEU A 404 -1.59 -10.88 -16.68
C LEU A 404 -3.05 -11.14 -17.13
N LEU A 405 -3.65 -12.26 -16.71
CA LEU A 405 -4.96 -12.72 -17.17
C LEU A 405 -6.12 -11.79 -16.81
N SER A 406 -6.00 -10.98 -15.76
CA SER A 406 -7.07 -10.03 -15.39
C SER A 406 -7.36 -9.02 -16.50
N HIS A 407 -6.36 -8.72 -17.35
CA HIS A 407 -6.47 -7.79 -18.48
C HIS A 407 -6.04 -8.42 -19.82
N LEU A 408 -5.74 -9.73 -19.83
CA LEU A 408 -5.36 -10.53 -21.00
C LEU A 408 -6.39 -11.66 -21.18
N HIS A 409 -7.63 -11.28 -21.49
CA HIS A 409 -8.75 -12.22 -21.64
C HIS A 409 -9.63 -11.81 -22.83
N ASN A 410 -9.87 -12.73 -23.75
CA ASN A 410 -10.76 -12.53 -24.91
C ASN A 410 -11.27 -13.87 -25.47
N PRO A 411 -12.32 -14.47 -24.89
CA PRO A 411 -12.91 -15.72 -25.39
C PRO A 411 -13.35 -15.59 -26.86
N PRO A 412 -13.19 -16.63 -27.70
CA PRO A 412 -12.72 -17.98 -27.40
C PRO A 412 -11.21 -18.15 -27.63
N THR A 413 -10.39 -17.11 -27.41
CA THR A 413 -8.92 -17.23 -27.42
C THR A 413 -8.39 -17.54 -26.03
N LYS A 414 -7.53 -18.56 -25.92
CA LYS A 414 -6.88 -18.95 -24.68
C LYS A 414 -5.48 -18.36 -24.61
N PHE A 415 -5.18 -17.66 -23.52
CA PHE A 415 -3.85 -17.07 -23.29
C PHE A 415 -3.09 -17.87 -22.24
N VAL A 416 -1.84 -18.19 -22.56
CA VAL A 416 -0.90 -18.85 -21.65
C VAL A 416 0.25 -17.89 -21.37
N PRO A 417 0.14 -17.06 -20.31
CA PRO A 417 1.22 -16.17 -19.93
C PRO A 417 2.36 -16.97 -19.30
N TRP A 418 3.59 -16.60 -19.64
CA TRP A 418 4.80 -17.02 -18.96
C TRP A 418 5.58 -15.78 -18.52
N PHE A 419 6.12 -15.81 -17.31
CA PHE A 419 6.89 -14.72 -16.71
C PHE A 419 8.14 -15.31 -16.05
N LEU A 420 9.17 -14.49 -15.93
CA LEU A 420 10.45 -14.88 -15.34
C LEU A 420 10.25 -15.37 -13.91
N ASP A 421 10.85 -16.51 -13.55
CA ASP A 421 10.85 -17.01 -12.18
C ASP A 421 11.61 -16.06 -11.24
N CYS A 422 10.92 -15.74 -10.15
CA CYS A 422 11.40 -14.95 -9.03
C CYS A 422 10.74 -15.40 -7.72
N SER A 423 10.30 -16.66 -7.66
CA SER A 423 9.78 -17.28 -6.46
C SER A 423 10.78 -17.20 -5.29
N PRO A 424 10.32 -17.09 -4.03
CA PRO A 424 11.23 -17.10 -2.89
C PRO A 424 12.07 -18.37 -2.80
N SER A 425 11.55 -19.50 -3.28
CA SER A 425 12.31 -20.76 -3.38
C SER A 425 13.54 -20.61 -4.26
N CYS A 426 13.42 -19.89 -5.38
CA CYS A 426 14.56 -19.59 -6.22
C CYS A 426 15.47 -18.55 -5.56
N ARG A 427 14.91 -17.44 -5.06
CA ARG A 427 15.70 -16.34 -4.45
C ARG A 427 16.46 -16.78 -3.19
N ALA A 428 15.97 -17.79 -2.48
CA ALA A 428 16.61 -18.32 -1.27
C ALA A 428 17.81 -19.24 -1.58
N ASN A 429 17.96 -19.72 -2.82
CA ASN A 429 19.07 -20.59 -3.20
C ASN A 429 20.22 -19.74 -3.80
N PRO A 430 21.35 -19.59 -3.10
CA PRO A 430 22.48 -18.79 -3.60
C PRO A 430 23.19 -19.42 -4.81
N ASP A 431 22.98 -20.72 -5.07
CA ASP A 431 23.62 -21.46 -6.16
C ASP A 431 22.85 -21.36 -7.49
N ILE A 432 21.64 -20.78 -7.48
CA ILE A 432 20.78 -20.65 -8.66
C ILE A 432 20.56 -19.17 -8.97
N ASP A 433 20.98 -18.75 -10.17
CA ASP A 433 20.54 -17.48 -10.73
C ASP A 433 19.09 -17.63 -11.23
N CYS A 434 18.13 -17.03 -10.52
CA CYS A 434 16.73 -16.99 -10.95
C CYS A 434 16.59 -16.37 -12.34
N GLU A 435 15.60 -16.80 -13.12
CA GLU A 435 15.37 -16.31 -14.48
C GLU A 435 15.29 -14.79 -14.55
N SER A 436 14.66 -14.15 -13.55
CA SER A 436 14.59 -12.70 -13.43
C SER A 436 15.96 -12.02 -13.28
N VAL A 437 16.88 -12.64 -12.52
CA VAL A 437 18.26 -12.18 -12.32
C VAL A 437 19.12 -12.46 -13.55
N ALA A 438 19.00 -13.65 -14.12
CA ALA A 438 19.72 -14.05 -15.33
C ALA A 438 19.35 -13.14 -16.52
N PHE A 439 18.05 -12.88 -16.72
CA PHE A 439 17.58 -11.94 -17.73
C PHE A 439 18.07 -10.52 -17.49
N SER A 440 18.12 -10.05 -16.23
CA SER A 440 18.61 -8.71 -15.90
C SER A 440 20.12 -8.54 -16.11
N LYS A 441 20.90 -9.62 -15.97
CA LYS A 441 22.36 -9.64 -16.18
C LYS A 441 22.71 -9.67 -17.67
N ASP A 442 22.08 -10.55 -18.44
CA ASP A 442 22.31 -10.69 -19.88
C ASP A 442 21.01 -11.06 -20.62
N PRO A 443 20.21 -10.06 -21.05
CA PRO A 443 18.99 -10.31 -21.79
C PRO A 443 19.23 -11.08 -23.10
N GLY A 444 20.36 -10.83 -23.77
CA GLY A 444 20.66 -11.44 -25.07
C GLY A 444 21.04 -12.91 -24.94
N GLY A 445 21.87 -13.24 -23.95
CA GLY A 445 22.22 -14.62 -23.61
C GLY A 445 21.01 -15.42 -23.13
N PHE A 446 20.20 -14.84 -22.25
CA PHE A 446 18.97 -15.46 -21.76
C PHE A 446 18.03 -15.83 -22.91
N MET A 447 17.85 -14.94 -23.88
CA MET A 447 17.00 -15.19 -25.05
C MET A 447 17.50 -16.35 -25.91
N LYS A 448 18.82 -16.44 -26.16
CA LYS A 448 19.42 -17.55 -26.94
C LYS A 448 19.38 -18.90 -26.24
N GLN A 449 19.32 -18.91 -24.91
CA GLN A 449 19.20 -20.12 -24.13
C GLN A 449 17.75 -20.61 -24.08
N THR A 450 16.80 -19.68 -24.05
CA THR A 450 15.36 -19.96 -23.88
C THR A 450 14.67 -20.31 -25.21
N TYR A 451 15.14 -19.73 -26.32
CA TYR A 451 14.60 -19.91 -27.68
C TYR A 451 15.71 -20.29 -28.65
#